data_AF-A0A841BJ39-F1
#
_entry.id   AF-A0A841BJ39-F1
#
_cell.length_a   1.000
_cell.length_b   1.000
_cell.length_c   1.000
_cell.angle_alpha   90.00
_cell.angle_beta   90.00
_cell.angle_gamma   90.00
#
_symmetry.space_group_name_H-M   'P 1'
#
loop_
_entity.id
_entity.type
_entity.pdbx_description
1 polymer ?
#
loop_
_entity_poly.entity_id
_entity_poly.type
_entity_poly.pdbx_seq_one_letter_code
_entity_poly.pdbx_strand_id
1 'polypeptide(L)'
;MSWLDAIGWAGSALLIWSLLQTRILRLRVLNLIGCLVLLGFNWALGVWPMVGLNVVLAGINAYFLRRLWSTRHDEESYAAVEVGAGNEFLAHVLRTHSREIKRFNPGFDAAATTGRLGFIVVRGDETVGVVLLHDRGDGVAQIDLDYVAPRFRDFTPGEFVFRRSGVFARHGFTALVTPPGMVAPYYERVGFRRDGDRYRLDLPVAM
;
A
#
# COMPACT_ATOMS: atom_id res chain seq x y z
N MET A 1 18.64 28.98 -37.22
CA MET A 1 17.69 29.05 -36.08
C MET A 1 18.52 29.29 -34.85
N SER A 2 18.26 30.37 -34.11
CA SER A 2 19.15 30.75 -33.02
C SER A 2 19.09 29.68 -31.93
N TRP A 3 20.21 29.43 -31.24
CA TRP A 3 20.25 28.51 -30.11
C TRP A 3 19.28 28.92 -28.98
N LEU A 4 18.90 30.20 -28.94
CA LEU A 4 17.87 30.76 -28.07
C LEU A 4 16.45 30.26 -28.44
N ASP A 5 16.15 30.10 -29.74
CA ASP A 5 14.86 29.55 -30.20
C ASP A 5 14.73 28.08 -29.78
N ALA A 6 15.80 27.30 -29.86
CA ALA A 6 15.81 25.90 -29.42
C ALA A 6 15.54 25.77 -27.92
N ILE A 7 16.10 26.67 -27.11
CA ILE A 7 15.87 26.74 -25.66
C ILE A 7 14.43 27.16 -25.34
N GLY A 8 13.87 28.13 -26.08
CA GLY A 8 12.48 28.57 -25.91
C GLY A 8 11.45 27.48 -26.25
N TRP A 9 11.69 26.72 -27.32
CA TRP A 9 10.86 25.56 -27.69
C TRP A 9 10.99 24.42 -26.67
N ALA A 10 12.20 24.16 -26.17
CA ALA A 10 12.42 23.18 -25.12
C ALA A 10 11.70 23.57 -23.81
N GLY A 11 11.73 24.84 -23.42
CA GLY A 11 11.02 25.36 -22.24
C GLY A 11 9.50 25.23 -22.36
N SER A 12 8.94 25.57 -23.52
CA SER A 12 7.50 25.41 -23.80
C SER A 12 7.07 23.94 -23.80
N ALA A 13 7.87 23.06 -24.41
CA ALA A 13 7.62 21.62 -24.40
C ALA A 13 7.67 21.04 -22.97
N LEU A 14 8.62 21.49 -22.15
CA LEU A 14 8.73 21.09 -20.74
C LEU A 14 7.51 21.55 -19.92
N LEU A 15 7.03 22.78 -20.14
CA LEU A 15 5.83 23.32 -19.49
C LEU A 15 4.56 22.54 -19.85
N ILE A 16 4.36 22.27 -21.14
CA ILE A 16 3.23 21.46 -21.62
C ILE A 16 3.31 20.07 -20.99
N TRP A 17 4.48 19.44 -21.03
CA TRP A 17 4.69 18.12 -20.45
C TRP A 17 4.49 18.09 -18.92
N SER A 18 4.83 19.18 -18.22
CA SER A 18 4.54 19.36 -16.80
C SER A 18 3.03 19.38 -16.54
N LEU A 19 2.24 20.12 -17.33
CA LEU A 19 0.78 20.17 -17.17
C LEU A 19 0.08 18.83 -17.46
N LEU A 20 0.66 17.97 -18.30
CA LEU A 20 0.13 16.64 -18.58
C LEU A 20 0.31 15.64 -17.42
N GLN A 21 1.08 15.97 -16.37
CA GLN A 21 1.36 15.02 -15.30
C GLN A 21 0.31 15.02 -14.17
N THR A 22 -0.46 13.93 -14.12
CA THR A 22 -1.46 13.65 -13.07
C THR A 22 -0.88 13.13 -11.76
N ARG A 23 0.40 12.72 -11.73
CA ARG A 23 1.06 12.25 -10.49
C ARG A 23 1.87 13.38 -9.88
N ILE A 24 1.43 13.89 -8.72
CA ILE A 24 2.07 14.97 -7.93
C ILE A 24 3.59 14.78 -7.78
N LEU A 25 4.04 13.53 -7.65
CA LEU A 25 5.45 13.19 -7.49
C LEU A 25 6.26 13.36 -8.79
N ARG A 26 5.71 12.96 -9.94
CA ARG A 26 6.37 13.15 -11.25
C ARG A 26 6.42 14.63 -11.61
N LEU A 27 5.32 15.36 -11.34
CA LEU A 27 5.22 16.80 -11.54
C LEU A 27 6.30 17.56 -10.77
N ARG A 28 6.52 17.20 -9.50
CA ARG A 28 7.56 17.83 -8.67
C ARG A 28 8.98 17.51 -9.12
N VAL A 29 9.25 16.30 -9.64
CA VAL A 29 10.56 15.96 -10.21
C VAL A 29 10.81 16.75 -11.49
N LEU A 30 9.83 16.88 -12.38
CA LEU A 30 9.98 17.69 -13.59
C LEU A 30 10.16 19.17 -13.28
N ASN A 31 9.40 19.70 -12.31
CA ASN A 31 9.61 21.07 -11.84
C ASN A 31 11.01 21.28 -11.27
N LEU A 32 11.54 20.30 -10.52
CA LEU A 32 12.92 20.36 -10.01
C LEU A 32 13.94 20.37 -11.16
N ILE A 33 13.77 19.51 -12.15
CA ILE A 33 14.62 19.48 -13.36
C ILE A 33 14.53 20.82 -14.11
N GLY A 34 13.32 21.34 -14.30
CA GLY A 34 13.09 22.64 -14.92
C GLY A 34 13.80 23.77 -14.19
N CYS A 35 13.68 23.82 -12.86
CA CYS A 35 14.38 24.81 -12.04
C CYS A 35 15.90 24.69 -12.17
N LEU A 36 16.45 23.47 -12.22
CA LEU A 36 17.90 23.26 -12.38
C LEU A 36 18.40 23.70 -13.77
N VAL A 37 17.63 23.43 -14.82
CA VAL A 37 17.94 23.88 -16.19
C VAL A 37 17.89 25.41 -16.28
N LEU A 38 16.83 26.03 -15.74
CA LEU A 38 16.72 27.50 -15.68
C LEU A 38 17.81 28.13 -14.81
N LEU A 39 18.19 27.48 -13.72
CA LEU A 39 19.27 27.93 -12.86
C LEU A 39 20.60 28.01 -13.64
N GLY A 40 20.96 26.95 -14.37
CA GLY A 40 22.17 26.92 -15.19
C GLY A 40 22.15 27.94 -16.33
N PHE A 41 21.01 28.10 -17.00
CA PHE A 41 20.85 29.08 -18.07
C PHE A 41 20.96 30.54 -17.56
N ASN A 42 20.27 30.88 -16.48
CA ASN A 42 20.31 32.23 -15.90
C ASN A 42 21.67 32.56 -15.28
N TRP A 43 22.38 31.55 -14.75
CA TRP A 43 23.76 31.71 -14.31
C TRP A 43 24.65 32.08 -15.49
N ALA A 44 24.57 31.35 -16.60
CA ALA A 44 25.36 31.62 -17.81
C ALA A 44 25.10 33.03 -18.39
N LEU A 45 23.88 33.55 -18.26
CA LEU A 45 23.51 34.90 -18.68
C LEU A 45 23.79 36.00 -17.63
N GLY A 46 24.23 35.65 -16.42
CA GLY A 46 24.48 36.60 -15.34
C GLY A 46 23.22 37.27 -14.76
N VAL A 47 22.04 36.67 -14.95
CA VAL A 47 20.75 37.22 -14.47
C VAL A 47 20.50 36.76 -13.04
N TRP A 48 21.21 37.38 -12.10
CA TRP A 48 21.22 37.03 -10.67
C TRP A 48 19.85 36.96 -9.98
N PRO A 49 18.86 37.85 -10.24
CA PRO A 49 17.53 37.74 -9.63
C PRO A 49 16.80 36.45 -9.99
N MET A 50 16.93 35.99 -11.25
CA MET A 50 16.34 34.73 -11.70
C MET A 50 17.06 33.50 -11.15
N VAL A 51 18.38 33.58 -10.98
CA VAL A 51 19.17 32.54 -10.31
C VAL A 51 18.67 32.32 -8.88
N GLY A 52 18.54 33.40 -8.09
CA GLY A 52 18.03 33.32 -6.72
C GLY A 52 16.64 32.70 -6.62
N LEU A 53 15.70 33.11 -7.49
CA LEU A 53 14.34 32.56 -7.54
C LEU A 53 14.34 31.05 -7.82
N ASN A 54 15.12 30.60 -8.81
CA ASN A 54 15.19 29.18 -9.18
C ASN A 54 15.89 28.32 -8.10
N VAL A 55 16.86 28.87 -7.35
CA VAL A 55 17.43 28.18 -6.18
C VAL A 55 16.37 27.94 -5.11
N VAL A 56 15.58 28.96 -4.78
CA VAL A 56 14.50 28.85 -3.78
C VAL A 56 13.45 27.83 -4.24
N LEU A 57 13.01 27.90 -5.49
CA LEU A 57 12.04 26.95 -6.06
C LEU A 57 12.58 25.51 -6.09
N ALA A 58 13.85 25.31 -6.42
CA ALA A 58 14.49 24.00 -6.38
C ALA A 58 14.54 23.44 -4.95
N GLY A 59 14.89 24.28 -3.97
CA GLY A 59 14.88 23.91 -2.55
C GLY A 59 13.50 23.49 -2.04
N ILE A 60 12.45 24.25 -2.38
CA ILE A 60 11.05 23.91 -2.02
C ILE A 60 10.64 22.58 -2.66
N ASN A 61 10.90 22.39 -3.96
CA ASN A 61 10.56 21.15 -4.64
C ASN A 61 11.32 19.95 -4.07
N ALA A 62 12.61 20.10 -3.73
CA ALA A 62 13.41 19.06 -3.09
C ALA A 62 12.88 18.70 -1.69
N TYR A 63 12.50 19.69 -0.87
CA TYR A 63 11.89 19.47 0.44
C TYR A 63 10.57 18.67 0.32
N PHE A 64 9.65 19.10 -0.56
CA PHE A 64 8.39 18.38 -0.76
C PHE A 64 8.59 16.99 -1.34
N LEU A 65 9.55 16.81 -2.25
CA LEU A 65 9.88 15.50 -2.80
C LEU A 65 10.43 14.56 -1.71
N ARG A 66 11.33 15.06 -0.85
CA ARG A 66 11.88 14.31 0.28
C ARG A 66 10.80 13.94 1.30
N ARG A 67 9.91 14.88 1.64
CA ARG A 67 8.77 14.63 2.54
C ARG A 67 7.85 13.54 1.98
N LEU A 68 7.50 13.63 0.69
CA LEU A 68 6.62 12.67 0.05
C LEU A 68 7.26 11.28 -0.11
N TRP A 69 8.58 11.21 -0.29
CA TRP A 69 9.34 9.95 -0.26
C TRP A 69 9.44 9.35 1.13
N SER A 70 9.56 10.17 2.16
CA SER A 70 9.60 9.73 3.56
C SER A 70 8.28 9.09 4.00
N THR A 71 7.13 9.68 3.66
CA THR A 71 5.80 9.13 4.01
C THR A 71 5.52 7.80 3.31
N ARG A 72 6.20 7.48 2.20
CA ARG A 72 6.07 6.19 1.52
C ARG A 72 6.75 5.04 2.29
N HIS A 73 7.70 5.35 3.18
CA HIS A 73 8.46 4.36 3.96
C HIS A 73 7.96 4.21 5.40
N ASP A 74 6.81 4.80 5.76
CA ASP A 74 6.12 4.42 7.00
C ASP A 74 5.47 3.05 6.83
N GLU A 75 6.28 2.01 6.94
CA GLU A 75 5.87 0.61 7.15
C GLU A 75 5.14 0.43 8.49
N GLU A 76 5.12 1.45 9.37
CA GLU A 76 4.29 1.51 10.59
C GLU A 76 2.84 2.02 10.36
N SER A 77 2.46 2.40 9.14
CA SER A 77 1.13 2.97 8.87
C SER A 77 0.00 1.94 8.69
N TYR A 78 0.30 0.65 8.82
CA TYR A 78 -0.72 -0.39 8.73
C TYR A 78 -1.52 -0.50 10.03
N ALA A 79 -2.84 -0.58 9.90
CA ALA A 79 -3.73 -0.93 10.99
C ALA A 79 -4.69 -2.03 10.54
N ALA A 80 -5.03 -2.92 11.48
CA ALA A 80 -6.06 -3.93 11.28
C ALA A 80 -7.28 -3.52 12.11
N VAL A 81 -8.30 -3.04 11.42
CA VAL A 81 -9.55 -2.57 12.02
C VAL A 81 -10.52 -3.73 12.07
N GLU A 82 -10.90 -4.14 13.27
CA GLU A 82 -11.92 -5.16 13.46
C GLU A 82 -13.27 -4.64 12.99
N VAL A 83 -13.95 -5.45 12.19
CA VAL A 83 -15.28 -5.20 11.68
C VAL A 83 -16.16 -6.42 11.93
N GLY A 84 -17.36 -6.19 12.46
CA GLY A 84 -18.35 -7.25 12.57
C GLY A 84 -18.74 -7.78 11.20
N ALA A 85 -19.13 -9.07 11.13
CA ALA A 85 -19.53 -9.70 9.87
C ALA A 85 -20.72 -9.02 9.15
N GLY A 86 -21.54 -8.26 9.88
CA GLY A 86 -22.64 -7.45 9.33
C GLY A 86 -22.25 -6.02 8.90
N ASN A 87 -20.96 -5.67 8.90
CA ASN A 87 -20.51 -4.32 8.57
C ASN A 87 -20.73 -3.99 7.08
N GLU A 88 -21.40 -2.86 6.81
CA GLU A 88 -21.73 -2.44 5.45
C GLU A 88 -20.51 -2.08 4.60
N PHE A 89 -19.47 -1.52 5.23
CA PHE A 89 -18.23 -1.18 4.54
C PHE A 89 -17.46 -2.44 4.13
N LEU A 90 -17.39 -3.45 5.00
CA LEU A 90 -16.87 -4.78 4.62
C LEU A 90 -17.65 -5.38 3.45
N ALA A 91 -18.99 -5.34 3.51
CA ALA A 91 -19.84 -5.84 2.44
C ALA A 91 -19.60 -5.09 1.12
N HIS A 92 -19.37 -3.77 1.18
CA HIS A 92 -19.00 -2.97 0.02
C HIS A 92 -17.66 -3.42 -0.58
N VAL A 93 -16.61 -3.60 0.22
CA VAL A 93 -15.29 -4.05 -0.25
C VAL A 93 -15.38 -5.44 -0.90
N LEU A 94 -16.07 -6.39 -0.28
CA LEU A 94 -16.28 -7.74 -0.82
C LEU A 94 -17.03 -7.71 -2.16
N ARG A 95 -18.05 -6.86 -2.32
CA ARG A 95 -18.78 -6.69 -3.59
C ARG A 95 -17.88 -6.10 -4.67
N THR A 96 -17.17 -5.02 -4.34
CA THR A 96 -16.28 -4.30 -5.27
C THR A 96 -15.17 -5.20 -5.81
N HIS A 97 -14.59 -6.07 -4.96
CA HIS A 97 -13.47 -6.95 -5.32
C HIS A 97 -13.90 -8.40 -5.63
N SER A 98 -15.19 -8.68 -5.71
CA SER A 98 -15.76 -10.02 -5.84
C SER A 98 -15.18 -10.87 -6.97
N ARG A 99 -14.94 -10.27 -8.15
CA ARG A 99 -14.35 -10.98 -9.31
C ARG A 99 -12.95 -11.50 -9.03
N GLU A 100 -12.16 -10.70 -8.31
CA GLU A 100 -10.79 -11.03 -8.00
C GLU A 100 -10.72 -12.03 -6.85
N ILE A 101 -11.53 -11.82 -5.81
CA ILE A 101 -11.66 -12.76 -4.69
C ILE A 101 -12.04 -14.16 -5.22
N LYS A 102 -13.03 -14.27 -6.12
CA LYS A 102 -13.40 -15.56 -6.73
C LYS A 102 -12.28 -16.23 -7.51
N ARG A 103 -11.36 -15.46 -8.09
CA ARG A 103 -10.23 -15.98 -8.86
C ARG A 103 -9.15 -16.59 -7.96
N PHE A 104 -8.87 -15.98 -6.82
CA PHE A 104 -7.78 -16.39 -5.92
C PHE A 104 -8.25 -17.22 -4.71
N ASN A 105 -9.54 -17.11 -4.36
CA ASN A 105 -10.19 -17.80 -3.24
C ASN A 105 -11.51 -18.43 -3.73
N PRO A 106 -11.48 -19.39 -4.67
CA PRO A 106 -12.68 -19.94 -5.28
C PRO A 106 -13.61 -20.66 -4.29
N GLY A 107 -13.08 -21.16 -3.16
CA GLY A 107 -13.85 -21.78 -2.10
C GLY A 107 -14.46 -20.80 -1.08
N PHE A 108 -14.22 -19.49 -1.23
CA PHE A 108 -14.74 -18.49 -0.32
C PHE A 108 -16.19 -18.11 -0.66
N ASP A 109 -17.09 -18.32 0.29
CA ASP A 109 -18.47 -17.83 0.23
C ASP A 109 -18.62 -16.54 1.05
N ALA A 110 -18.92 -15.44 0.37
CA ALA A 110 -19.13 -14.13 0.99
C ALA A 110 -20.47 -14.02 1.74
N ALA A 111 -21.45 -14.89 1.46
CA ALA A 111 -22.77 -14.84 2.09
C ALA A 111 -22.77 -15.45 3.51
N ALA A 112 -21.86 -16.38 3.78
CA ALA A 112 -21.68 -16.97 5.10
C ALA A 112 -21.10 -15.93 6.08
N THR A 113 -21.94 -15.29 6.90
CA THR A 113 -21.51 -14.22 7.82
C THR A 113 -21.51 -14.65 9.28
N THR A 114 -22.23 -15.71 9.64
CA THR A 114 -22.36 -16.18 11.03
C THR A 114 -21.04 -16.71 11.58
N GLY A 115 -20.63 -16.23 12.76
CA GLY A 115 -19.45 -16.72 13.48
C GLY A 115 -18.10 -16.29 12.88
N ARG A 116 -18.09 -15.35 11.92
CA ARG A 116 -16.87 -14.81 11.34
C ARG A 116 -16.40 -13.55 12.06
N LEU A 117 -15.10 -13.49 12.29
CA LEU A 117 -14.38 -12.28 12.67
C LEU A 117 -13.77 -11.66 11.41
N GLY A 118 -14.01 -10.37 11.21
CA GLY A 118 -13.53 -9.64 10.05
C GLY A 118 -12.53 -8.56 10.44
N PHE A 119 -11.50 -8.41 9.63
CA PHE A 119 -10.51 -7.36 9.78
C PHE A 119 -10.31 -6.65 8.43
N ILE A 120 -10.39 -5.33 8.45
CA ILE A 120 -10.00 -4.49 7.32
C ILE A 120 -8.59 -4.00 7.58
N VAL A 121 -7.70 -4.32 6.65
CA VAL A 121 -6.32 -3.84 6.68
C VAL A 121 -6.29 -2.50 5.98
N VAL A 122 -5.88 -1.47 6.70
CA VAL A 122 -5.73 -0.11 6.18
C VAL A 122 -4.28 0.33 6.25
N ARG A 123 -3.91 1.26 5.38
CA ARG A 123 -2.64 1.98 5.42
C ARG A 123 -2.93 3.47 5.41
N GLY A 124 -2.74 4.14 6.54
CA GLY A 124 -3.36 5.45 6.77
C GLY A 124 -4.88 5.34 6.61
N ASP A 125 -5.45 6.12 5.69
CA ASP A 125 -6.90 6.10 5.41
C ASP A 125 -7.30 5.21 4.21
N GLU A 126 -6.34 4.54 3.57
CA GLU A 126 -6.62 3.70 2.39
C GLU A 126 -6.85 2.24 2.77
N THR A 127 -7.92 1.63 2.26
CA THR A 127 -8.16 0.19 2.42
C THR A 127 -7.21 -0.61 1.53
N VAL A 128 -6.44 -1.48 2.19
CA VAL A 128 -5.41 -2.32 1.56
C VAL A 128 -5.90 -3.73 1.33
N GLY A 129 -6.67 -4.28 2.28
CA GLY A 129 -7.08 -5.68 2.23
C GLY A 129 -8.14 -6.03 3.27
N VAL A 130 -8.55 -7.29 3.23
CA VAL A 130 -9.55 -7.88 4.10
C VAL A 130 -9.06 -9.26 4.52
N VAL A 131 -9.10 -9.51 5.83
CA VAL A 131 -8.88 -10.84 6.41
C VAL A 131 -10.14 -11.27 7.13
N LEU A 132 -10.67 -12.44 6.79
CA LEU A 132 -11.81 -13.05 7.45
C LEU A 132 -11.39 -14.39 8.02
N LEU A 133 -11.87 -14.70 9.22
CA LEU A 133 -11.62 -15.96 9.89
C LEU A 133 -12.83 -16.39 10.71
N HIS A 134 -12.90 -17.69 11.02
CA HIS A 134 -13.84 -18.21 12.01
C HIS A 134 -13.08 -18.99 13.08
N ASP A 135 -13.64 -18.99 14.28
CA ASP A 135 -13.17 -19.82 15.38
C ASP A 135 -13.49 -21.30 15.08
N ARG A 136 -12.49 -22.17 15.17
CA ARG A 136 -12.65 -23.63 15.06
C ARG A 136 -12.70 -24.35 16.41
N GLY A 137 -12.58 -23.62 17.50
CA GLY A 137 -12.44 -24.17 18.84
C GLY A 137 -10.97 -24.34 19.25
N ASP A 138 -10.76 -24.65 20.52
CA ASP A 138 -9.44 -24.90 21.13
C ASP A 138 -8.42 -23.77 20.94
N GLY A 139 -8.91 -22.52 20.78
CA GLY A 139 -8.07 -21.36 20.51
C GLY A 139 -7.47 -21.34 19.11
N VAL A 140 -8.00 -22.13 18.17
CA VAL A 140 -7.53 -22.17 16.78
C VAL A 140 -8.54 -21.48 15.88
N ALA A 141 -8.10 -20.45 15.15
CA ALA A 141 -8.90 -19.81 14.12
C ALA A 141 -8.50 -20.31 12.71
N GLN A 142 -9.49 -20.52 11.84
CA GLN A 142 -9.24 -20.76 10.43
C GLN A 142 -9.44 -19.48 9.61
N ILE A 143 -8.47 -19.17 8.76
CA ILE A 143 -8.55 -18.11 7.75
C ILE A 143 -9.52 -18.54 6.64
N ASP A 144 -10.60 -17.78 6.44
CA ASP A 144 -11.56 -18.00 5.36
C ASP A 144 -11.23 -17.15 4.12
N LEU A 145 -10.70 -15.95 4.35
CA LEU A 145 -10.28 -15.03 3.30
C LEU A 145 -9.02 -14.29 3.73
N ASP A 146 -8.02 -14.26 2.86
CA ASP A 146 -6.89 -13.34 2.91
C ASP A 146 -6.83 -12.65 1.55
N TYR A 147 -7.38 -11.43 1.49
CA TYR A 147 -7.43 -10.63 0.27
C TYR A 147 -6.64 -9.35 0.44
N VAL A 148 -5.70 -9.12 -0.46
CA VAL A 148 -4.95 -7.86 -0.56
C VAL A 148 -5.12 -7.28 -1.96
N ALA A 149 -5.42 -6.00 -2.04
CA ALA A 149 -5.59 -5.30 -3.30
C ALA A 149 -4.28 -5.34 -4.13
N PRO A 150 -4.34 -5.48 -5.47
CA PRO A 150 -3.16 -5.71 -6.31
C PRO A 150 -2.01 -4.72 -6.12
N ARG A 151 -2.35 -3.46 -5.85
CA ARG A 151 -1.36 -2.37 -5.67
C ARG A 151 -0.53 -2.51 -4.39
N PHE A 152 -0.98 -3.34 -3.45
CA PHE A 152 -0.38 -3.57 -2.13
C PHE A 152 -0.02 -5.04 -1.90
N ARG A 153 0.08 -5.86 -2.96
CA ARG A 153 0.55 -7.24 -2.82
C ARG A 153 2.08 -7.31 -2.69
N ASP A 154 2.63 -6.43 -1.87
CA ASP A 154 3.94 -6.64 -1.28
C ASP A 154 3.80 -7.57 -0.07
N PHE A 155 4.92 -8.06 0.43
CA PHE A 155 4.94 -9.01 1.54
C PHE A 155 4.45 -8.38 2.87
N THR A 156 4.53 -7.06 2.96
CA THR A 156 4.36 -6.22 4.15
C THR A 156 2.97 -6.32 4.83
N PRO A 157 1.83 -6.30 4.11
CA PRO A 157 0.52 -6.25 4.76
C PRO A 157 0.20 -7.49 5.57
N GLY A 158 0.44 -8.70 5.05
CA GLY A 158 0.17 -9.88 5.86
C GLY A 158 1.30 -10.24 6.83
N GLU A 159 2.55 -9.78 6.64
CA GLU A 159 3.52 -9.79 7.75
C GLU A 159 2.99 -8.96 8.93
N PHE A 160 2.46 -7.76 8.65
CA PHE A 160 1.83 -6.92 9.66
C PHE A 160 0.63 -7.62 10.31
N VAL A 161 -0.34 -8.09 9.51
CA VAL A 161 -1.56 -8.70 10.04
C VAL A 161 -1.26 -9.94 10.88
N PHE A 162 -0.44 -10.86 10.38
CA PHE A 162 -0.22 -12.15 11.02
C PHE A 162 0.82 -12.14 12.14
N ARG A 163 1.77 -11.18 12.14
CA ARG A 163 2.85 -11.16 13.15
C ARG A 163 2.81 -9.96 14.08
N ARG A 164 2.51 -8.76 13.57
CA ARG A 164 2.70 -7.50 14.32
C ARG A 164 1.42 -6.93 14.91
N SER A 165 0.27 -7.19 14.28
CA SER A 165 -1.00 -6.55 14.66
C SER A 165 -1.49 -6.97 16.06
N GLY A 166 -1.15 -8.18 16.52
CA GLY A 166 -1.64 -8.76 17.77
C GLY A 166 -3.16 -8.96 17.83
N VAL A 167 -3.91 -8.69 16.75
CA VAL A 167 -5.38 -8.68 16.78
C VAL A 167 -5.96 -10.06 17.08
N PHE A 168 -5.31 -11.11 16.60
CA PHE A 168 -5.74 -12.49 16.79
C PHE A 168 -5.48 -12.98 18.21
N ALA A 169 -4.31 -12.69 18.77
CA ALA A 169 -3.98 -13.05 20.16
C ALA A 169 -4.91 -12.35 21.16
N ARG A 170 -5.33 -11.10 20.89
CA ARG A 170 -6.35 -10.39 21.69
C ARG A 170 -7.73 -11.04 21.67
N HIS A 171 -8.04 -11.82 20.64
CA HIS A 171 -9.25 -12.64 20.57
C HIS A 171 -9.12 -14.01 21.27
N GLY A 172 -7.98 -14.27 21.92
CA GLY A 172 -7.72 -15.54 22.60
C GLY A 172 -7.24 -16.66 21.67
N PHE A 173 -6.96 -16.37 20.40
CA PHE A 173 -6.39 -17.36 19.50
C PHE A 173 -4.92 -17.60 19.79
N THR A 174 -4.55 -18.88 19.86
CA THR A 174 -3.18 -19.35 20.02
C THR A 174 -2.59 -19.86 18.70
N ALA A 175 -3.43 -20.15 17.71
CA ALA A 175 -2.97 -20.53 16.39
C ALA A 175 -3.95 -20.12 15.28
N LEU A 176 -3.40 -19.92 14.08
CA LEU A 176 -4.13 -19.72 12.84
C LEU A 176 -3.86 -20.87 11.87
N VAL A 177 -4.89 -21.30 11.15
CA VAL A 177 -4.76 -22.30 10.07
C VAL A 177 -5.36 -21.81 8.77
N THR A 178 -4.76 -22.18 7.64
CA THR A 178 -5.34 -21.92 6.32
C THR A 178 -6.40 -22.98 5.95
N PRO A 179 -7.20 -22.74 4.91
CA PRO A 179 -8.01 -23.78 4.28
C PRO A 179 -7.13 -24.90 3.73
N PRO A 180 -7.65 -26.13 3.66
CA PRO A 180 -6.93 -27.26 3.08
C PRO A 180 -6.68 -27.06 1.58
N GLY A 181 -5.53 -27.52 1.09
CA GLY A 181 -5.17 -27.45 -0.33
C GLY A 181 -4.79 -26.04 -0.81
N MET A 182 -4.56 -25.10 0.10
CA MET A 182 -4.07 -23.77 -0.24
C MET A 182 -2.61 -23.86 -0.71
N VAL A 183 -2.35 -23.58 -1.99
CA VAL A 183 -1.00 -23.65 -2.57
C VAL A 183 -0.43 -22.24 -2.66
N ALA A 184 0.25 -21.78 -1.60
CA ALA A 184 0.82 -20.43 -1.59
C ALA A 184 2.21 -20.38 -0.92
N PRO A 185 3.29 -20.12 -1.68
CA PRO A 185 4.65 -19.86 -1.17
C PRO A 185 4.73 -18.65 -0.22
N TYR A 186 3.66 -17.87 -0.14
CA TYR A 186 3.56 -16.66 0.67
C TYR A 186 3.52 -16.96 2.18
N TYR A 187 2.72 -17.94 2.61
CA TYR A 187 2.50 -18.21 4.03
C TYR A 187 3.78 -18.66 4.73
N GLU A 188 4.64 -19.44 4.06
CA GLU A 188 5.95 -19.84 4.59
C GLU A 188 6.84 -18.63 4.87
N ARG A 189 6.83 -17.62 3.98
CA ARG A 189 7.61 -16.38 4.18
C ARG A 189 7.09 -15.57 5.36
N VAL A 190 5.76 -15.56 5.58
CA VAL A 190 5.13 -14.90 6.73
C VAL A 190 5.45 -15.62 8.04
N GLY A 191 5.88 -16.89 7.98
CA GLY A 191 6.26 -17.69 9.14
C GLY A 191 5.28 -18.80 9.49
N PHE A 192 4.29 -19.07 8.63
CA PHE A 192 3.49 -20.27 8.75
C PHE A 192 4.35 -21.50 8.46
N ARG A 193 4.03 -22.61 9.13
CA ARG A 193 4.62 -23.91 8.90
C ARG A 193 3.61 -24.82 8.22
N ARG A 194 4.09 -25.69 7.34
CA ARG A 194 3.22 -26.69 6.71
C ARG A 194 2.80 -27.74 7.75
N ASP A 195 1.51 -27.99 7.84
CA ASP A 195 0.87 -28.95 8.74
C ASP A 195 -0.11 -29.81 7.91
N GLY A 196 0.41 -30.92 7.37
CA GLY A 196 -0.34 -31.78 6.45
C GLY A 196 -0.75 -31.07 5.15
N ASP A 197 -2.06 -30.91 4.95
CA ASP A 197 -2.67 -30.25 3.80
C ASP A 197 -2.95 -28.75 4.03
N ARG A 198 -2.49 -28.20 5.16
CA ARG A 198 -2.71 -26.82 5.60
C ARG A 198 -1.39 -26.14 5.98
N TYR A 199 -1.49 -24.84 6.22
CA TYR A 199 -0.46 -24.06 6.88
C TYR A 199 -0.96 -23.61 8.24
N ARG A 200 -0.10 -23.72 9.26
CA ARG A 200 -0.36 -23.31 10.64
C ARG A 200 0.62 -22.23 11.07
N LEU A 201 0.11 -21.19 11.72
CA LEU A 201 0.91 -20.17 12.41
C LEU A 201 0.57 -20.19 13.89
N ASP A 202 1.56 -20.47 14.73
CA ASP A 202 1.40 -20.33 16.18
C ASP A 202 1.56 -18.84 16.55
N LEU A 203 0.59 -18.32 17.29
CA LEU A 203 0.56 -16.94 17.74
C LEU A 203 1.28 -16.82 19.08
N PRO A 204 2.02 -15.73 19.33
CA PRO A 204 2.54 -15.46 20.66
C PRO A 204 1.36 -15.32 21.63
N VAL A 205 1.50 -15.93 22.82
CA VAL A 205 0.53 -15.78 23.91
C VAL A 205 0.40 -14.30 24.23
N ALA A 206 -0.83 -13.76 24.18
CA ALA A 206 -1.08 -12.39 24.61
C ALA A 206 -0.68 -12.26 26.09
N MET A 207 0.30 -11.40 26.38
CA MET A 207 0.64 -10.98 27.74
C MET A 207 -0.39 -9.99 28.27
#